data_AF-A0A0X8E3S2-F1
#
_entry.id   AF-A0A0X8E3S2-F1
#
_cell.length_a   1.000
_cell.length_b   1.000
_cell.length_c   1.000
_cell.angle_alpha   90.00
_cell.angle_beta   90.00
_cell.angle_gamma   90.00
#
_symmetry.space_group_name_H-M   'P 1'
#
loop_
_entity.id
_entity.type
_entity.pdbx_description
1 polymer ?
#
loop_
_entity_poly.entity_id
_entity_poly.type
_entity_poly.pdbx_seq_one_letter_code
_entity_poly.pdbx_strand_id
1 'polypeptide(L)'
;MESFKALLADEPISDFDRDRFVGEFRAKIRKAQEGRLRPIENVKGPMREETRLELFEIRWRFEHGADGDLRVRAYHNEPKRLQLVEGSTIVGLHLHKKNVDDDADVDALQDAEIATASDRYFLGRTIDWGLQ
;
A
#
# COMPACT_ATOMS: atom_id res chain seq x y z
N MET A 1 2.36 -8.84 -6.66
CA MET A 1 2.00 -10.05 -5.87
C MET A 1 3.26 -10.64 -5.26
N GLU A 2 4.31 -10.81 -6.06
CA GLU A 2 5.64 -11.21 -5.59
C GLU A 2 6.19 -10.26 -4.53
N SER A 3 6.00 -8.94 -4.68
CA SER A 3 6.40 -7.95 -3.68
C SER A 3 5.72 -8.14 -2.31
N PHE A 4 4.47 -8.60 -2.26
CA PHE A 4 3.80 -8.90 -0.97
C PHE A 4 4.30 -10.21 -0.36
N LYS A 5 4.49 -11.26 -1.18
CA LYS A 5 5.08 -12.52 -0.71
C LYS A 5 6.50 -12.33 -0.17
N ALA A 6 7.29 -11.47 -0.82
CA ALA A 6 8.62 -11.10 -0.35
C ALA A 6 8.57 -10.41 1.03
N LEU A 7 7.58 -9.53 1.27
CA LEU A 7 7.39 -8.95 2.61
C LEU A 7 7.07 -10.00 3.67
N LEU A 8 6.36 -11.07 3.31
CA LEU A 8 6.04 -12.16 4.23
C LEU A 8 7.20 -13.16 4.41
N ALA A 9 8.22 -13.15 3.55
CA ALA A 9 9.27 -14.19 3.52
C ALA A 9 9.91 -14.41 4.89
N ASP A 10 10.27 -13.31 5.55
CA ASP A 10 11.01 -13.31 6.81
C ASP A 10 10.12 -13.23 8.06
N GLU A 11 8.79 -13.26 7.89
CA GLU A 11 7.85 -13.22 9.02
C GLU A 11 7.76 -14.59 9.69
N PRO A 12 7.83 -14.67 11.04
CA PRO A 12 7.71 -15.92 11.79
C PRO A 12 6.25 -16.38 11.89
N ILE A 13 5.57 -16.49 10.74
CA ILE A 13 4.17 -16.88 10.61
C ILE A 13 4.04 -18.27 10.00
N SER A 14 2.95 -18.96 10.35
CA SER A 14 2.65 -20.28 9.77
C SER A 14 2.39 -20.18 8.27
N ASP A 15 2.62 -21.27 7.52
CA ASP A 15 2.26 -21.33 6.10
C ASP A 15 0.76 -21.10 5.89
N PHE A 16 -0.07 -21.55 6.83
CA PHE A 16 -1.50 -21.29 6.83
C PHE A 16 -1.83 -19.79 6.91
N ASP A 17 -1.19 -19.06 7.83
CA ASP A 17 -1.37 -17.61 7.94
C ASP A 17 -0.82 -16.87 6.72
N ARG A 18 0.32 -17.32 6.18
CA ARG A 18 0.90 -16.77 4.95
C ARG A 18 -0.08 -16.85 3.78
N ASP A 19 -0.70 -18.01 3.56
CA ASP A 19 -1.70 -18.21 2.51
C ASP A 19 -2.96 -17.37 2.75
N ARG A 20 -3.43 -17.32 4.00
CA ARG A 20 -4.55 -16.47 4.40
C ARG A 20 -4.26 -15.00 4.11
N PHE A 21 -3.09 -14.50 4.51
CA PHE A 21 -2.68 -13.11 4.29
C PHE A 21 -2.60 -12.76 2.81
N VAL A 22 -2.06 -13.67 1.98
CA VAL A 22 -2.06 -13.52 0.52
C VAL A 22 -3.49 -13.45 -0.04
N GLY A 23 -4.41 -14.28 0.47
CA GLY A 23 -5.83 -14.24 0.13
C GLY A 23 -6.50 -12.91 0.49
N GLU A 24 -6.33 -12.46 1.73
CA GLU A 24 -6.85 -11.19 2.24
C GLU A 24 -6.27 -9.99 1.48
N PHE A 25 -4.96 -10.02 1.17
CA PHE A 25 -4.30 -9.02 0.36
C PHE A 25 -4.94 -8.93 -1.03
N ARG A 26 -5.07 -10.07 -1.73
CA ARG A 26 -5.72 -10.16 -3.05
C ARG A 26 -7.16 -9.66 -3.02
N ALA A 27 -7.91 -10.04 -1.99
CA ALA A 27 -9.30 -9.62 -1.86
C ALA A 27 -9.42 -8.09 -1.73
N LYS A 28 -8.53 -7.45 -0.97
CA LYS A 28 -8.53 -5.98 -0.85
C LYS A 28 -8.08 -5.29 -2.14
N ILE A 29 -7.07 -5.82 -2.84
CA ILE A 29 -6.68 -5.31 -4.17
C ILE A 29 -7.85 -5.42 -5.16
N ARG A 30 -8.57 -6.54 -5.18
CA ARG A 30 -9.76 -6.70 -6.03
C ARG A 30 -10.84 -5.66 -5.68
N LYS A 31 -11.12 -5.44 -4.39
CA LYS A 31 -12.02 -4.36 -3.96
C LYS A 31 -11.54 -2.98 -4.41
N ALA A 32 -10.23 -2.73 -4.43
CA ALA A 32 -9.65 -1.49 -4.96
C ALA A 32 -9.95 -1.33 -6.45
N GLN A 33 -9.70 -2.38 -7.24
CA GLN A 33 -10.00 -2.41 -8.68
C GLN A 33 -11.49 -2.22 -8.98
N GLU A 34 -12.36 -2.74 -8.12
CA GLU A 34 -13.82 -2.58 -8.23
C GLU A 34 -14.34 -1.22 -7.71
N GLY A 35 -13.48 -0.34 -7.17
CA GLY A 35 -13.91 0.93 -6.57
C GLY A 35 -14.73 0.75 -5.28
N ARG A 36 -14.57 -0.38 -4.58
CA ARG A 36 -15.35 -0.78 -3.40
C ARG A 36 -14.63 -0.57 -2.08
N LEU A 37 -13.41 -0.01 -2.09
CA LEU A 37 -12.75 0.38 -0.84
C LEU A 37 -13.47 1.56 -0.22
N ARG A 38 -13.71 1.47 1.10
CA ARG A 38 -14.34 2.53 1.88
C ARG A 38 -13.26 3.29 2.68
N PRO A 39 -13.15 4.62 2.53
CA PRO A 39 -12.48 5.47 3.51
C PRO A 39 -13.21 5.43 4.86
N ILE A 40 -12.59 5.57 6.03
CA ILE A 40 -11.15 5.60 6.40
C ILE A 40 -10.61 4.18 6.70
N GLU A 41 -11.51 3.20 6.72
CA GLU A 41 -11.21 1.81 7.11
C GLU A 41 -10.16 1.14 6.21
N ASN A 42 -10.19 1.46 4.90
CA ASN A 42 -9.34 0.78 3.92
C ASN A 42 -8.36 1.70 3.21
N VAL A 43 -8.69 2.98 3.06
CA VAL A 43 -7.89 3.97 2.35
C VAL A 43 -7.81 5.26 3.16
N LYS A 44 -6.61 5.82 3.32
CA LYS A 44 -6.39 7.17 3.89
C LYS A 44 -5.72 8.05 2.84
N GLY A 45 -6.14 9.31 2.74
CA GLY A 45 -5.45 10.31 1.92
C GLY A 45 -6.22 11.61 1.73
N PRO A 46 -5.62 12.59 1.02
CA PRO A 46 -4.25 12.52 0.50
C PRO A 46 -3.22 12.54 1.64
N MET A 47 -2.24 11.63 1.56
CA MET A 47 -1.11 11.56 2.51
C MET A 47 -0.03 12.56 2.15
N ARG A 48 0.04 12.93 0.87
CA ARG A 48 0.84 14.02 0.32
C ARG A 48 0.09 14.57 -0.88
N GLU A 49 -0.03 15.89 -0.92
CA GLU A 49 -0.62 16.61 -2.05
C GLU A 49 0.42 17.59 -2.56
N GLU A 50 0.94 17.32 -3.76
CA GLU A 50 1.77 18.23 -4.53
C GLU A 50 1.06 18.53 -5.85
N THR A 51 1.43 19.63 -6.52
CA THR A 51 0.79 20.13 -7.76
C THR A 51 0.57 19.06 -8.85
N ARG A 52 1.24 17.90 -8.75
CA ARG A 52 1.14 16.80 -9.71
C ARG A 52 1.00 15.41 -9.08
N LEU A 53 0.88 15.28 -7.76
CA LEU A 53 0.82 14.00 -7.06
C LEU A 53 -0.19 14.06 -5.91
N GLU A 54 -1.20 13.21 -5.98
CA GLU A 54 -2.10 12.90 -4.86
C GLU A 54 -1.77 11.47 -4.42
N LEU A 55 -1.18 11.33 -3.23
CA LEU A 55 -0.81 10.02 -2.70
C LEU A 55 -1.89 9.50 -1.75
N PHE A 56 -2.35 8.28 -1.96
CA PHE A 56 -3.31 7.59 -1.10
C PHE A 56 -2.67 6.33 -0.51
N GLU A 57 -3.17 5.91 0.65
CA GLU A 57 -2.64 4.78 1.41
C GLU A 57 -3.70 3.69 1.58
N ILE A 58 -3.48 2.50 1.02
CA ILE A 58 -4.27 1.31 1.33
C ILE A 58 -3.67 0.61 2.55
N ARG A 59 -4.53 0.20 3.48
CA ARG A 59 -4.13 -0.36 4.78
C ARG A 59 -4.52 -1.83 4.93
N TRP A 60 -3.57 -2.64 5.36
CA TRP A 60 -3.81 -3.98 5.87
C TRP A 60 -3.36 -4.10 7.33
N ARG A 61 -4.11 -4.90 8.07
CA ARG A 61 -3.78 -5.38 9.41
C ARG A 61 -4.10 -6.86 9.39
N PHE A 62 -3.09 -7.67 9.62
CA PHE A 62 -3.18 -9.11 9.58
C PHE A 62 -2.84 -9.62 10.99
N GLU A 63 -3.83 -10.12 11.70
CA GLU A 63 -3.67 -10.64 13.06
C GLU A 63 -3.12 -12.07 12.96
N HIS A 64 -2.04 -12.42 13.68
CA HIS A 64 -1.62 -13.82 13.82
C HIS A 64 -1.27 -14.19 15.26
N GLY A 65 -2.13 -14.98 15.89
CA GLY A 65 -1.86 -15.56 17.21
C GLY A 65 -1.55 -14.52 18.29
N ALA A 66 -0.66 -14.90 19.22
CA ALA A 66 -0.24 -14.06 20.35
C ALA A 66 0.93 -13.11 20.00
N ASP A 67 1.55 -13.30 18.83
CA ASP A 67 2.81 -12.66 18.45
C ASP A 67 2.61 -11.26 17.82
N GLY A 68 1.36 -10.84 17.61
CA GLY A 68 1.00 -9.48 17.24
C GLY A 68 0.31 -9.36 15.88
N ASP A 69 0.25 -8.11 15.40
CA ASP A 69 -0.36 -7.78 14.12
C ASP A 69 0.68 -7.37 13.10
N LEU A 70 0.70 -8.04 11.95
CA LEU A 70 1.43 -7.55 10.80
C LEU A 70 0.64 -6.42 10.13
N ARG A 71 1.21 -5.21 10.12
CA ARG A 71 0.62 -4.05 9.46
C ARG A 71 1.33 -3.78 8.15
N VAL A 72 0.57 -3.71 7.05
CA VAL A 72 1.12 -3.44 5.71
C VAL A 72 0.44 -2.22 5.11
N ARG A 73 1.20 -1.39 4.40
CA ARG A 73 0.72 -0.18 3.73
C ARG A 73 1.14 -0.19 2.27
N ALA A 74 0.23 0.17 1.39
CA ALA A 74 0.54 0.46 0.00
C ALA A 74 0.24 1.92 -0.30
N TYR A 75 1.20 2.62 -0.90
CA TYR A 75 0.99 3.95 -1.44
C TYR A 75 0.68 3.88 -2.93
N HIS A 76 -0.37 4.59 -3.35
CA HIS A 76 -0.80 4.67 -4.73
C HIS A 76 -1.17 6.09 -5.14
N ASN A 77 -1.16 6.35 -6.45
CA ASN A 77 -1.68 7.56 -7.05
C ASN A 77 -2.87 7.23 -7.95
N GLU A 78 -3.78 8.20 -8.07
CA GLU A 78 -4.94 8.13 -8.96
C GLU A 78 -4.90 9.30 -9.96
N PRO A 79 -4.21 9.14 -11.11
CA PRO A 79 -4.03 10.25 -12.04
C PRO A 79 -5.36 10.70 -12.64
N LYS A 80 -5.76 11.96 -12.38
CA LYS A 80 -7.01 12.56 -12.91
C LYS A 80 -7.16 12.41 -14.43
N ARG A 81 -6.05 12.52 -15.18
CA ARG A 81 -6.03 12.37 -16.65
C ARG A 81 -6.33 10.95 -17.16
N LEU A 82 -6.26 9.94 -16.28
CA LEU A 82 -6.53 8.53 -16.59
C LEU A 82 -7.82 8.05 -15.91
N GLN A 83 -8.65 8.96 -15.40
CA GLN A 83 -9.96 8.60 -14.87
C GLN A 83 -10.85 8.08 -16.00
N LEU A 84 -11.51 6.96 -15.75
CA LEU A 84 -12.44 6.31 -16.67
C LEU A 84 -13.85 6.78 -16.35
N VAL A 85 -14.76 6.69 -17.32
CA VAL A 85 -16.17 7.08 -17.17
C VAL A 85 -16.84 6.35 -15.98
N GLU A 86 -16.39 5.13 -15.66
CA GLU A 86 -16.86 4.32 -14.54
C GLU A 86 -15.73 3.80 -13.65
N GLY A 87 -14.74 4.65 -13.33
CA GLY A 87 -13.69 4.25 -12.36
C GLY A 87 -12.46 5.14 -12.33
N SER A 88 -11.49 4.75 -11.50
CA SER A 88 -10.21 5.42 -11.36
C SER A 88 -9.07 4.48 -11.77
N THR A 89 -8.05 5.03 -12.45
CA THR A 89 -6.81 4.29 -12.70
C THR A 89 -5.93 4.39 -11.46
N ILE A 90 -5.65 3.26 -10.82
CA ILE A 90 -4.76 3.18 -9.65
C ILE A 90 -3.35 2.81 -10.11
N VAL A 91 -2.37 3.63 -9.76
CA VAL A 91 -0.94 3.36 -9.94
C VAL A 91 -0.33 3.07 -8.57
N GLY A 92 -0.04 1.81 -8.28
CA GLY A 92 0.68 1.46 -7.05
C GLY A 92 2.15 1.86 -7.16
N LEU A 93 2.66 2.53 -6.12
CA LEU A 93 4.00 3.12 -6.12
C LEU A 93 4.92 2.40 -5.14
N HIS A 94 4.41 2.04 -3.97
CA HIS A 94 5.23 1.50 -2.91
C HIS A 94 4.41 0.64 -1.93
N LEU A 95 5.04 -0.39 -1.36
CA LEU A 95 4.45 -1.33 -0.41
C LEU A 95 5.49 -1.65 0.67
N HIS A 96 5.14 -1.47 1.95
CA HIS A 96 6.03 -1.76 3.09
C HIS A 96 5.25 -2.31 4.30
N LYS A 97 6.01 -2.84 5.26
CA LYS A 97 5.52 -3.17 6.61
C LYS A 97 5.58 -1.92 7.47
N LYS A 98 4.48 -1.59 8.15
CA LYS A 98 4.46 -0.48 9.11
C LYS A 98 4.98 -0.96 10.46
N ASN A 99 6.14 -0.48 10.86
CA ASN A 99 6.65 -0.62 12.22
C ASN A 99 5.80 0.24 13.17
N VAL A 100 5.39 -0.36 14.30
CA VAL A 100 4.60 0.31 15.35
C VAL A 100 5.19 0.08 16.74
N ASP A 101 6.36 -0.54 16.83
CA ASP A 101 6.98 -0.92 18.10
C ASP A 101 7.93 0.16 18.64
N ASP A 102 8.33 1.11 17.80
CA ASP A 102 9.25 2.21 18.16
C ASP A 102 8.57 3.57 18.01
N ASP A 103 7.86 3.98 19.08
CA ASP A 103 7.06 5.21 19.15
C ASP A 103 7.87 6.51 18.88
N ALA A 104 9.19 6.51 19.08
CA ALA A 104 10.01 7.71 18.94
C ALA A 104 10.19 8.15 17.49
N ASP A 105 10.15 7.20 16.54
CA ASP A 105 10.48 7.44 15.12
C ASP A 105 9.36 7.05 14.14
N VAL A 106 8.16 6.67 14.61
CA VAL A 106 7.05 6.22 13.73
C VAL A 106 6.73 7.24 12.63
N ASP A 107 6.69 8.52 12.97
CA ASP A 107 6.36 9.58 12.01
C ASP A 107 7.49 9.79 11.00
N ALA A 108 8.75 9.79 11.45
CA ALA A 108 9.91 9.93 10.57
C ALA A 108 10.05 8.74 9.60
N LEU A 109 9.81 7.52 10.09
CA LEU A 109 9.78 6.31 9.26
C LEU A 109 8.64 6.38 8.24
N GLN A 110 7.46 6.84 8.66
CA GLN A 110 6.32 7.00 7.76
C GLN A 110 6.60 8.04 6.67
N ASP A 111 7.23 9.16 7.01
CA ASP A 111 7.61 10.20 6.05
C ASP A 111 8.64 9.70 5.04
N ALA A 112 9.59 8.87 5.47
CA ALA A 112 10.57 8.24 4.58
C ALA A 112 9.91 7.31 3.54
N GLU A 113 8.88 6.56 3.93
CA GLU A 113 8.14 5.68 3.02
C GLU A 113 7.27 6.47 2.03
N ILE A 114 6.68 7.59 2.48
CA ILE A 114 5.97 8.54 1.62
C ILE A 114 6.92 9.19 0.61
N ALA A 115 8.13 9.58 1.04
CA ALA A 115 9.17 10.10 0.16
C ALA A 115 9.56 9.06 -0.90
N THR A 116 9.80 7.81 -0.50
CA THR A 116 10.09 6.70 -1.42
C THR A 116 9.00 6.51 -2.47
N ALA A 117 7.72 6.56 -2.07
CA ALA A 117 6.60 6.46 -3.01
C ALA A 117 6.56 7.65 -4.00
N SER A 118 6.85 8.85 -3.51
CA SER A 118 6.87 10.07 -4.32
C SER A 118 8.00 10.05 -5.35
N ASP A 119 9.21 9.65 -4.92
CA ASP A 119 10.38 9.52 -5.80
C ASP A 119 10.11 8.53 -6.92
N ARG A 120 9.50 7.38 -6.61
CA ARG A 120 9.10 6.39 -7.63
C ARG A 120 8.11 6.95 -8.66
N TYR A 121 7.16 7.78 -8.23
CA TYR A 121 6.25 8.46 -9.15
C TYR A 121 7.00 9.38 -10.11
N PHE A 122 7.92 10.20 -9.60
CA PHE A 122 8.67 11.16 -10.42
C PHE A 122 9.70 10.47 -11.33
N LEU A 123 10.36 9.41 -10.87
CA LEU A 123 11.28 8.60 -11.66
C LEU A 123 10.55 7.86 -12.80
N GLY A 124 9.46 7.15 -12.49
CA GLY A 124 8.68 6.37 -13.47
C GLY A 124 8.03 7.23 -14.56
N ARG A 125 7.80 8.52 -14.28
CA ARG A 125 7.22 9.49 -15.21
C ARG A 125 7.99 9.63 -16.53
N THR A 126 9.27 9.26 -16.55
CA THR A 126 10.16 9.41 -17.71
C THR A 126 10.34 8.13 -18.54
N ILE A 127 9.87 6.97 -18.06
CA ILE A 127 10.30 5.68 -18.61
C ILE A 127 9.12 4.71 -18.84
N ASP A 128 8.30 4.39 -17.82
CA ASP A 128 7.13 3.50 -17.94
C ASP A 128 6.16 3.68 -16.76
N TRP A 129 4.85 3.52 -16.99
CA TRP A 129 3.81 3.62 -15.95
C TRP A 129 3.27 2.22 -15.61
N GLY A 130 3.58 1.69 -14.43
CA GLY A 130 3.02 0.40 -13.97
C GLY A 130 3.73 -0.21 -12.76
N LEU A 131 3.02 -1.05 -12.02
CA LEU A 131 3.55 -1.88 -10.94
C LEU A 131 4.49 -2.96 -11.52
N GLN A 132 5.71 -3.08 -10.99
CA GLN A 132 6.46 -4.35 -11.00
C GLN A 132 6.09 -5.17 -9.76
#